data_AF-A0A5J4QS54-F1
#
_entry.id   AF-A0A5J4QS54-F1
#
_cell.length_a   1.000
_cell.length_b   1.000
_cell.length_c   1.000
_cell.angle_alpha   90.00
_cell.angle_beta   90.00
_cell.angle_gamma   90.00
#
_symmetry.space_group_name_H-M   'P 1'
#
loop_
_entity.id
_entity.type
_entity.pdbx_description
1 polymer ?
#
loop_
_entity_poly.entity_id
_entity_poly.type
_entity_poly.pdbx_seq_one_letter_code
_entity_poly.pdbx_strand_id
1 'polypeptide(L)'
;METTTKLYSLGYKDTKAYLFASLFVAGNMALPQLAHLAPNGGLTLLPIYFFTLIAGYKYGIRVGLLTALFSPVVNTLIFGMPVVAALPLILIKSGLLAIGASVAARYSKRISLGAILMVILGYQLVGALCEWAIGKESKEKRSTTNRE
;
A
#
# COMPACT_ATOMS: atom_id res chain seq x y z
N MET A 1 26.38 -1.94 -19.54
CA MET A 1 25.60 -0.71 -19.39
C MET A 1 25.07 -0.69 -17.95
N GLU A 2 25.79 -0.03 -17.04
CA GLU A 2 25.41 0.08 -15.62
C GLU A 2 24.21 1.03 -15.51
N THR A 3 22.98 0.51 -15.52
CA THR A 3 21.77 1.31 -15.29
C THR A 3 21.64 1.63 -13.80
N THR A 4 22.43 2.59 -13.30
CA THR A 4 22.28 3.08 -11.94
C THR A 4 20.98 3.88 -11.83
N THR A 5 19.91 3.23 -11.37
CA THR A 5 18.62 3.88 -11.15
C THR A 5 18.76 4.94 -10.05
N LYS A 6 18.73 6.23 -10.41
CA LYS A 6 18.74 7.34 -9.45
C LYS A 6 17.45 7.33 -8.62
N LEU A 7 17.60 7.31 -7.30
CA LEU A 7 16.50 7.50 -6.34
C LEU A 7 16.19 9.00 -6.23
N TYR A 8 14.92 9.36 -6.37
CA TYR A 8 14.48 10.76 -6.22
C TYR A 8 13.85 10.94 -4.83
N SER A 9 14.22 12.02 -4.14
CA SER A 9 13.57 12.45 -2.90
C SER A 9 12.84 13.76 -3.17
N LEU A 10 11.65 13.68 -3.78
CA LEU A 10 10.88 14.85 -4.22
C LEU A 10 10.28 15.62 -3.03
N GLY A 11 10.31 16.95 -3.13
CA GLY A 11 9.74 17.95 -2.21
C GLY A 11 8.21 17.93 -2.12
N TYR A 12 7.62 18.46 -1.03
CA TYR A 12 6.19 18.88 -1.06
C TYR A 12 5.95 20.11 -1.94
N LYS A 13 7.00 20.89 -2.23
CA LYS A 13 6.94 22.02 -3.18
C LYS A 13 7.19 21.60 -4.62
N ASP A 14 7.45 20.33 -4.86
CA ASP A 14 7.85 19.82 -6.17
C ASP A 14 6.61 19.28 -6.88
N THR A 15 6.18 19.97 -7.94
CA THR A 15 5.00 19.59 -8.73
C THR A 15 5.10 18.16 -9.25
N LYS A 16 6.32 17.67 -9.48
CA LYS A 16 6.58 16.30 -9.91
C LYS A 16 6.15 15.27 -8.88
N ALA A 17 6.21 15.58 -7.58
CA ALA A 17 5.75 14.69 -6.52
C ALA A 17 4.25 14.37 -6.66
N TYR A 18 3.44 15.40 -6.93
CA TYR A 18 2.01 15.27 -7.13
C TYR A 18 1.68 14.56 -8.44
N LEU A 19 2.39 14.88 -9.52
CA LEU A 19 2.20 14.19 -10.81
C LEU A 19 2.44 12.68 -10.68
N PHE A 20 3.56 12.29 -10.07
CA PHE A 20 3.86 10.87 -9.86
C PHE A 20 2.89 10.22 -8.88
N ALA A 21 2.51 10.91 -7.80
CA ALA A 21 1.51 10.39 -6.87
C ALA A 21 0.16 10.15 -7.57
N SER A 22 -0.32 11.10 -8.38
CA SER A 22 -1.55 10.95 -9.16
C SER A 22 -1.46 9.78 -10.15
N LEU A 23 -0.32 9.63 -10.83
CA LEU A 23 -0.10 8.51 -11.75
C LEU A 23 -0.13 7.17 -11.02
N PHE A 24 0.49 7.07 -9.83
CA PHE A 24 0.50 5.85 -9.03
C PHE A 24 -0.84 5.56 -8.39
N VAL A 25 -1.60 6.58 -7.98
CA VAL A 25 -2.99 6.42 -7.54
C VAL A 25 -3.83 5.85 -8.67
N ALA A 26 -3.77 6.44 -9.87
CA ALA A 26 -4.49 5.94 -11.03
C ALA A 26 -4.08 4.49 -11.38
N GLY A 27 -2.78 4.18 -11.32
CA GLY A 27 -2.27 2.83 -11.53
C GLY A 27 -2.76 1.82 -10.49
N ASN A 28 -2.74 2.18 -9.21
CA ASN A 28 -3.25 1.35 -8.11
C ASN A 28 -4.75 1.10 -8.19
N MET A 29 -5.50 1.94 -8.90
CA MET A 29 -6.92 1.72 -9.17
C MET A 29 -7.12 0.88 -10.43
N ALA A 30 -6.51 1.29 -11.54
CA ALA A 30 -6.71 0.65 -12.84
C ALA A 30 -6.25 -0.81 -12.85
N LEU A 31 -5.10 -1.12 -12.26
CA LEU A 31 -4.50 -2.44 -12.38
C LEU A 31 -5.32 -3.53 -11.66
N PRO A 32 -5.81 -3.32 -10.43
CA PRO A 32 -6.83 -4.17 -9.81
C PRO A 32 -8.11 -4.31 -10.63
N GLN A 33 -8.63 -3.22 -11.18
CA GLN A 33 -9.87 -3.25 -11.98
C GLN A 33 -9.68 -4.06 -13.27
N LEU A 34 -8.51 -3.96 -13.91
CA LEU A 34 -8.16 -4.80 -15.06
C LEU A 34 -8.05 -6.27 -14.66
N ALA A 35 -7.49 -6.57 -13.49
CA ALA A 35 -7.44 -7.95 -12.98
C ALA A 35 -8.84 -8.52 -12.72
N HIS A 36 -9.82 -7.69 -12.33
CA HIS A 36 -11.21 -8.10 -12.20
C HIS A 36 -11.88 -8.48 -13.52
N LEU A 37 -11.35 -8.06 -14.68
CA LEU A 37 -11.86 -8.48 -16.00
C LEU A 37 -11.49 -9.93 -16.33
N ALA A 38 -10.46 -10.47 -15.71
CA ALA A 38 -10.05 -11.86 -15.89
C ALA A 38 -10.84 -12.80 -14.96
N PRO A 39 -11.28 -13.98 -15.45
CA PRO A 39 -11.88 -15.01 -14.59
C PRO A 39 -10.94 -15.33 -13.41
N ASN A 40 -11.45 -15.24 -12.18
CA ASN A 40 -10.70 -15.42 -10.92
C ASN A 40 -9.59 -14.39 -10.62
N GLY A 41 -9.35 -13.37 -11.45
CA GLY A 41 -8.26 -12.42 -11.22
C GLY A 41 -8.41 -11.62 -9.91
N GLY A 42 -9.64 -11.48 -9.43
CA GLY A 42 -9.97 -10.93 -8.12
C GLY A 42 -9.44 -11.74 -6.92
N LEU A 43 -9.35 -13.07 -7.07
CA LEU A 43 -9.04 -14.01 -5.99
C LEU A 43 -7.55 -14.38 -5.93
N THR A 44 -6.79 -14.19 -7.01
CA THR A 44 -5.45 -14.79 -7.12
C THR A 44 -4.32 -13.91 -6.61
N LEU A 45 -4.34 -12.58 -6.85
CA LEU A 45 -3.38 -11.58 -6.29
C LEU A 45 -3.65 -10.21 -6.94
N LEU A 46 -4.36 -9.30 -6.27
CA LEU A 46 -4.45 -7.92 -6.76
C LEU A 46 -3.17 -7.16 -6.41
N PRO A 47 -2.48 -6.51 -7.36
CA PRO A 47 -1.29 -5.72 -7.06
C PRO A 47 -1.63 -4.34 -6.47
N ILE A 48 -2.56 -4.27 -5.52
CA ILE A 48 -3.06 -3.03 -4.87
C ILE A 48 -1.95 -2.25 -4.13
N TYR A 49 -0.86 -2.92 -3.81
CA TYR A 49 0.28 -2.38 -3.08
C TYR A 49 1.48 -2.11 -3.99
N PHE A 50 1.42 -2.53 -5.25
CA PHE A 50 2.56 -2.53 -6.16
C PHE A 50 3.05 -1.11 -6.48
N PHE A 51 2.13 -0.21 -6.89
CA PHE A 51 2.54 1.16 -7.16
C PHE A 51 2.85 1.93 -5.88
N THR A 52 2.25 1.56 -4.74
CA THR A 52 2.60 2.13 -3.42
C THR A 52 4.05 1.80 -3.05
N LEU A 53 4.48 0.56 -3.26
CA LEU A 53 5.85 0.11 -3.06
C LEU A 53 6.82 0.89 -3.96
N ILE A 54 6.52 0.99 -5.27
CA ILE A 54 7.36 1.72 -6.22
C ILE A 54 7.41 3.22 -5.87
N ALA A 55 6.28 3.82 -5.53
CA ALA A 55 6.16 5.22 -5.14
C ALA A 55 7.06 5.54 -3.94
N GLY A 56 6.96 4.74 -2.86
CA GLY A 56 7.77 4.91 -1.66
C GLY A 56 9.26 4.64 -1.93
N TYR A 57 9.57 3.55 -2.62
CA TYR A 57 10.95 3.13 -2.83
C TYR A 57 11.71 4.07 -3.80
N LYS A 58 11.10 4.46 -4.92
CA LYS A 58 11.78 5.22 -5.98
C LYS A 58 11.67 6.74 -5.82
N TYR A 59 10.54 7.21 -5.32
CA TYR A 59 10.22 8.66 -5.24
C TYR A 59 10.13 9.17 -3.79
N GLY A 60 10.31 8.27 -2.82
CA GLY A 60 10.41 8.58 -1.40
C GLY A 60 9.06 8.64 -0.66
N ILE A 61 9.17 8.91 0.64
CA ILE A 61 8.06 8.80 1.60
C ILE A 61 6.86 9.68 1.26
N ARG A 62 7.07 10.83 0.62
CA ARG A 62 5.97 11.74 0.25
C ARG A 62 5.08 11.12 -0.82
N VAL A 63 5.66 10.72 -1.95
CA VAL A 63 4.92 10.10 -3.06
C VAL A 63 4.33 8.77 -2.61
N GLY A 64 5.09 7.98 -1.83
CA GLY A 64 4.61 6.74 -1.23
C GLY A 64 3.37 6.92 -0.34
N LEU A 65 3.41 7.86 0.61
CA LEU A 65 2.29 8.10 1.53
C LEU A 65 1.07 8.69 0.82
N LEU A 66 1.27 9.63 -0.11
CA LEU A 66 0.17 10.15 -0.94
C LEU A 66 -0.50 9.01 -1.70
N THR A 67 0.30 8.14 -2.32
CA THR A 67 -0.22 6.96 -3.02
C THR A 67 -0.96 6.02 -2.06
N ALA A 68 -0.39 5.72 -0.89
CA ALA A 68 -0.98 4.83 0.11
C ALA A 68 -2.32 5.32 0.66
N LEU A 69 -2.47 6.64 0.87
CA LEU A 69 -3.68 7.22 1.43
C LEU A 69 -4.76 7.43 0.37
N PHE A 70 -4.41 8.06 -0.76
CA PHE A 70 -5.39 8.43 -1.77
C PHE A 70 -5.88 7.24 -2.58
N SER A 71 -5.04 6.23 -2.86
CA SER A 71 -5.47 5.08 -3.66
C SER A 71 -6.70 4.37 -3.07
N PRO A 72 -6.69 3.89 -1.81
CA PRO A 72 -7.85 3.19 -1.26
C PRO A 72 -9.05 4.12 -1.04
N VAL A 73 -8.85 5.38 -0.64
CA VAL A 73 -9.94 6.34 -0.43
C VAL A 73 -10.67 6.62 -1.74
N VAL A 74 -9.92 7.00 -2.79
CA VAL A 74 -10.51 7.32 -4.10
C VAL A 74 -11.11 6.05 -4.74
N ASN A 75 -10.47 4.89 -4.57
CA ASN A 75 -11.03 3.63 -5.06
C ASN A 75 -12.36 3.27 -4.39
N THR A 76 -12.48 3.43 -3.08
CA THR A 76 -13.76 3.23 -2.37
C THR A 76 -14.81 4.24 -2.81
N LEU A 77 -14.44 5.50 -3.04
CA LEU A 77 -15.39 6.54 -3.49
C LEU A 77 -15.93 6.30 -4.91
N ILE A 78 -15.09 5.82 -5.83
CA ILE A 78 -15.46 5.64 -7.24
C ILE A 78 -16.12 4.27 -7.48
N PHE A 79 -15.61 3.21 -6.86
CA PHE A 79 -16.01 1.82 -7.14
C PHE A 79 -16.72 1.12 -5.99
N GLY A 80 -16.87 1.77 -4.83
CA GLY A 80 -17.46 1.14 -3.64
C GLY A 80 -16.60 0.04 -3.00
N MET A 81 -15.36 -0.15 -3.48
CA MET A 81 -14.43 -1.18 -3.04
C MET A 81 -13.09 -0.56 -2.64
N PRO A 82 -12.41 -1.02 -1.58
CA PRO A 82 -12.89 -1.94 -0.55
C PRO A 82 -14.06 -1.34 0.26
N VAL A 83 -14.83 -2.19 0.94
CA VAL A 83 -15.88 -1.74 1.88
C VAL A 83 -15.29 -0.82 2.95
N VAL A 84 -16.04 0.21 3.35
CA VAL A 84 -15.56 1.25 4.28
C VAL A 84 -15.04 0.65 5.60
N ALA A 85 -15.63 -0.44 6.08
CA ALA A 85 -15.17 -1.13 7.29
C ALA A 85 -13.74 -1.73 7.17
N ALA A 86 -13.30 -2.09 5.96
CA ALA A 86 -11.96 -2.60 5.69
C ALA A 86 -10.94 -1.47 5.42
N LEU A 87 -11.41 -0.25 5.20
CA LEU A 87 -10.57 0.90 4.83
C LEU A 87 -9.48 1.22 5.87
N PRO A 88 -9.73 1.23 7.20
CA PRO A 88 -8.69 1.51 8.19
C PRO A 88 -7.53 0.52 8.10
N LEU A 89 -7.83 -0.78 7.95
CA LEU A 89 -6.81 -1.83 7.88
C LEU A 89 -5.95 -1.68 6.61
N ILE A 90 -6.57 -1.36 5.48
CA ILE A 90 -5.87 -1.18 4.20
C ILE A 90 -5.01 0.09 4.23
N LEU A 91 -5.49 1.17 4.83
CA LEU A 91 -4.72 2.39 5.04
C LEU A 91 -3.49 2.15 5.92
N ILE A 92 -3.62 1.39 7.01
CA ILE A 92 -2.50 1.02 7.88
C ILE A 92 -1.47 0.21 7.08
N LYS A 93 -1.90 -0.87 6.41
CA LYS A 93 -1.00 -1.74 5.64
C LYS A 93 -0.26 -0.97 4.54
N SER A 94 -1.00 -0.20 3.74
CA SER A 94 -0.41 0.60 2.65
C SER A 94 0.52 1.70 3.16
N GLY A 95 0.17 2.35 4.27
CA GLY A 95 1.01 3.36 4.92
C GLY A 95 2.32 2.76 5.44
N LEU A 96 2.25 1.63 6.16
CA LEU A 96 3.42 0.88 6.61
C LEU A 96 4.32 0.46 5.47
N LEU A 97 3.73 -0.05 4.38
CA LEU A 97 4.47 -0.42 3.19
C LEU A 97 5.19 0.79 2.58
N ALA A 98 4.51 1.92 2.42
CA ALA A 98 5.10 3.14 1.87
C ALA A 98 6.28 3.65 2.73
N ILE A 99 6.12 3.64 4.07
CA ILE A 99 7.17 4.03 5.01
C ILE A 99 8.34 3.05 4.91
N GLY A 100 8.07 1.75 5.01
CA GLY A 100 9.06 0.69 4.93
C GLY A 100 9.86 0.75 3.62
N ALA A 101 9.17 0.90 2.49
CA ALA A 101 9.77 1.06 1.17
C ALA A 101 10.70 2.26 1.09
N SER A 102 10.26 3.39 1.62
CA SER A 102 11.02 4.65 1.61
C SER A 102 12.26 4.58 2.51
N VAL A 103 12.13 3.96 3.68
CA VAL A 103 13.25 3.74 4.61
C VAL A 103 14.25 2.75 3.99
N ALA A 104 13.77 1.64 3.44
CA ALA A 104 14.61 0.65 2.78
C ALA A 104 15.40 1.24 1.60
N ALA A 105 14.77 2.11 0.80
CA ALA A 105 15.45 2.82 -0.28
C ALA A 105 16.55 3.76 0.22
N ARG A 106 16.31 4.46 1.34
CA ARG A 106 17.33 5.34 1.97
C ARG A 106 18.54 4.55 2.46
N TYR A 107 18.34 3.38 3.04
CA TYR A 107 19.43 2.53 3.51
C TYR A 107 20.17 1.83 2.36
N SER A 108 19.44 1.31 1.37
CA SER A 108 20.05 0.50 0.31
C SER A 108 20.73 1.33 -0.78
N LYS A 109 20.34 2.61 -0.96
CA LYS A 109 20.83 3.57 -1.98
C LYS A 109 20.77 3.09 -3.45
N ARG A 110 20.30 1.87 -3.69
CA ARG A 110 20.06 1.20 -4.97
C ARG A 110 18.80 0.34 -4.84
N ILE A 111 18.22 -0.08 -5.97
CA ILE A 111 17.12 -1.05 -5.99
C ILE A 111 17.70 -2.42 -5.62
N SER A 112 17.50 -2.83 -4.37
CA SER A 112 17.88 -4.16 -3.89
C SER A 112 16.64 -5.03 -3.76
N LEU A 113 16.66 -6.19 -4.43
CA LEU A 113 15.61 -7.21 -4.27
C LEU A 113 15.47 -7.66 -2.82
N GLY A 114 16.59 -7.74 -2.07
CA GLY A 114 16.56 -8.05 -0.65
C GLY A 114 15.87 -6.98 0.19
N ALA A 115 16.07 -5.70 -0.14
CA ALA A 115 15.38 -4.60 0.53
C ALA A 115 13.86 -4.62 0.27
N ILE A 116 13.45 -4.97 -0.95
CA ILE A 116 12.03 -5.16 -1.28
C ILE A 116 11.45 -6.35 -0.51
N LEU A 117 12.16 -7.48 -0.46
CA LEU A 117 11.73 -8.67 0.29
C LEU A 117 11.54 -8.37 1.78
N MET A 118 12.47 -7.63 2.40
CA MET A 118 12.38 -7.22 3.81
C MET A 118 11.15 -6.33 4.07
N VAL A 119 10.84 -5.42 3.15
CA VAL A 119 9.63 -4.58 3.24
C VAL A 119 8.36 -5.44 3.12
N ILE A 120 8.37 -6.43 2.22
CA ILE A 120 7.26 -7.39 2.05
C ILE A 120 7.03 -8.18 3.34
N LEU A 121 8.09 -8.75 3.91
CA LEU A 121 8.01 -9.51 5.16
C LEU A 121 7.57 -8.63 6.34
N GLY A 122 8.11 -7.42 6.44
CA GLY A 122 7.78 -6.48 7.50
C GLY A 122 6.30 -6.08 7.49
N TYR A 123 5.74 -5.72 6.33
CA TYR A 123 4.32 -5.39 6.26
C TYR A 123 3.44 -6.62 6.52
N GLN A 124 3.86 -7.82 6.10
CA GLN A 124 3.07 -9.04 6.29
C GLN A 124 2.99 -9.41 7.78
N LEU A 125 4.10 -9.29 8.52
CA LEU A 125 4.15 -9.51 9.96
C LEU A 125 3.29 -8.51 10.73
N VAL A 126 3.45 -7.20 10.44
CA VAL A 126 2.64 -6.16 11.09
C VAL A 126 1.18 -6.29 10.71
N GLY A 127 0.89 -6.60 9.45
CA GLY A 127 -0.46 -6.85 8.95
C GLY A 127 -1.15 -7.99 9.68
N ALA A 128 -0.45 -9.11 9.91
CA ALA A 128 -0.96 -10.24 10.68
C ALA A 128 -1.21 -9.87 12.15
N LEU A 129 -0.32 -9.08 12.77
CA LEU A 129 -0.50 -8.58 14.14
C LEU A 129 -1.72 -7.66 14.26
N CYS A 130 -1.90 -6.73 13.31
CA CYS A 130 -3.07 -5.86 13.26
C CYS A 130 -4.37 -6.63 13.06
N GLU A 131 -4.39 -7.60 12.15
CA GLU A 131 -5.54 -8.49 11.95
C GLU A 131 -5.89 -9.27 13.22
N TRP A 132 -4.87 -9.77 13.93
CA TRP A 132 -5.08 -10.48 15.19
C TRP A 132 -5.63 -9.57 16.30
N ALA A 133 -5.12 -8.34 16.41
CA ALA A 133 -5.60 -7.36 17.39
C ALA A 133 -7.07 -6.98 17.15
N ILE A 134 -7.44 -6.68 15.90
CA ILE A 134 -8.82 -6.36 15.51
C ILE A 134 -9.72 -7.59 15.65
N GLY A 135 -9.22 -8.77 15.29
CA GLY A 135 -9.93 -10.04 15.44
C GLY A 135 -10.23 -10.39 16.89
N LYS A 136 -9.33 -10.07 17.83
CA LYS A 136 -9.57 -10.21 19.27
C LYS A 136 -10.73 -9.33 19.74
N GLU A 137 -10.73 -8.06 19.33
CA GLU A 137 -11.77 -7.09 19.70
C GLU A 137 -13.16 -7.52 19.16
N SER A 138 -13.20 -8.13 17.98
CA SER A 138 -14.41 -8.69 17.39
C SER A 138 -14.92 -9.94 18.13
N LYS A 139 -14.03 -10.82 18.62
CA LYS A 139 -14.41 -11.98 19.45
C LYS A 139 -14.90 -11.56 20.84
N GLU A 140 -14.29 -10.55 21.44
CA GLU A 140 -14.70 -9.98 22.73
C GLU A 140 -16.15 -9.49 22.67
N LYS A 141 -16.48 -8.65 21.67
CA LYS A 141 -17.85 -8.13 21.43
C LYS A 141 -18.89 -9.20 21.13
N ARG A 142 -18.51 -10.30 20.47
CA ARG A 142 -19.43 -11.40 20.18
C ARG A 142 -19.73 -12.27 21.40
N SER A 143 -18.83 -12.31 22.38
CA SER A 143 -19.04 -13.02 23.64
C SER A 143 -19.97 -12.27 24.61
N THR A 144 -20.00 -10.94 24.54
CA THR A 144 -20.89 -10.11 25.36
C THR A 144 -22.32 -10.08 24.82
N THR A 145 -22.51 -10.04 23.49
CA THR A 145 -23.85 -10.12 22.87
C THR A 145 -24.52 -11.50 22.98
N ASN A 146 -23.76 -12.60 23.12
CA ASN A 146 -24.33 -13.94 23.32
C ASN A 146 -24.63 -14.29 24.80
N ARG A 147 -24.44 -13.34 25.72
CA ARG A 147 -24.71 -13.49 27.15
C ARG A 147 -25.91 -12.66 27.65
N GLU A 148 -26.55 -11.91 26.76
CA GLU A 148 -27.85 -11.25 26.97
C GLU A 148 -28.95 -12.03 26.27
#